data_AF-A0A3L7UKN2-F1
#
_entry.id   AF-A0A3L7UKN2-F1
#
_cell.length_a   1.000
_cell.length_b   1.000
_cell.length_c   1.000
_cell.angle_alpha   90.00
_cell.angle_beta   90.00
_cell.angle_gamma   90.00
#
_symmetry.space_group_name_H-M   'P 1'
#
loop_
_entity.id
_entity.type
_entity.pdbx_description
1 polymer ?
#
loop_
_entity_poly.entity_id
_entity_poly.type
_entity_poly.pdbx_seq_one_letter_code
_entity_poly.pdbx_strand_id
1 'polypeptide(L)'
;MRTVCLVLSLLVASPLYGEDAVWVPAKDMSKDAVLNDRAVETFDAGLRPEWGYAVPQQDTFVVMHPKQDYPQAPLYVVLHSAGHDVLSCVDCCRTVGNHDIYRSPDDHYALYLDCRKHQAQDWWWGGMHAKDKGLIKRNSGGDPTPVEKRVIDTVKWAIQKYNIDPNRVYLSGNSMGGSGTLGIGMRHGDVFAAIKANVPAGIEHVSQRMYFPPQSVPDNISLPDPPIVIDYSAPNDGWSEGHERFVKSMQDRKYAFFFYWGPFGHANNSAEIMKMNDLIDSLDWLNVKKNEAYVVFTNATCNSPLPWPDDLKSTMAGQVNAFFRWKNISDASEEIGMSLCLVTATDLQTQFDIPQEASADVTFRRMQNFQLKPHETFHWTFGGTKGDGQADPQGLMTIPSLKITSVPTILSVVK
;
A
#
# COMPACT_ATOMS: atom_id res chain seq x y z
N MET A 1 -2.80 -38.25 -69.61
CA MET A 1 -3.92 -37.57 -68.93
C MET A 1 -3.46 -37.20 -67.54
N ARG A 2 -3.37 -35.89 -67.24
CA ARG A 2 -2.84 -35.35 -65.97
C ARG A 2 -3.96 -35.30 -64.92
N THR A 3 -3.71 -35.90 -63.77
CA THR A 3 -4.53 -35.80 -62.57
C THR A 3 -4.32 -34.43 -61.92
N VAL A 4 -5.41 -33.66 -61.76
CA VAL A 4 -5.41 -32.38 -61.05
C VAL A 4 -5.75 -32.66 -59.58
N CYS A 5 -4.81 -32.40 -58.67
CA CYS A 5 -5.09 -32.32 -57.24
C CYS A 5 -5.61 -30.91 -56.91
N LEU A 6 -6.85 -30.82 -56.43
CA LEU A 6 -7.39 -29.61 -55.82
C LEU A 6 -6.86 -29.52 -54.38
N VAL A 7 -6.12 -28.45 -54.07
CA VAL A 7 -5.76 -28.12 -52.68
C VAL A 7 -6.82 -27.15 -52.16
N LEU A 8 -7.56 -27.59 -51.14
CA LEU A 8 -8.53 -26.77 -50.40
C LEU A 8 -7.78 -25.97 -49.33
N SER A 9 -7.67 -24.65 -49.49
CA SER A 9 -7.11 -23.76 -48.48
C SER A 9 -8.20 -23.39 -47.47
N LEU A 10 -8.14 -23.93 -46.25
CA LEU A 10 -8.94 -23.49 -45.12
C LEU A 10 -8.38 -22.15 -44.60
N LEU A 11 -9.10 -21.06 -44.86
CA LEU A 11 -8.91 -19.77 -44.19
C LEU A 11 -9.44 -19.87 -42.76
N VAL A 12 -8.52 -19.97 -41.80
CA VAL A 12 -8.84 -19.78 -40.38
C VAL A 12 -8.94 -18.27 -40.16
N ALA A 13 -10.16 -17.76 -40.02
CA ALA A 13 -10.39 -16.40 -39.59
C ALA A 13 -10.10 -16.31 -38.09
N SER A 14 -8.93 -15.79 -37.73
CA SER A 14 -8.66 -15.35 -36.36
C SER A 14 -9.55 -14.14 -36.04
N PRO A 15 -10.22 -14.07 -34.88
CA PRO A 15 -10.90 -12.86 -34.48
C PRO A 15 -9.83 -11.78 -34.25
N LEU A 16 -9.93 -10.68 -35.00
CA LEU A 16 -9.25 -9.44 -34.68
C LEU A 16 -9.82 -8.97 -33.33
N TYR A 17 -9.12 -9.28 -32.24
CA TYR A 17 -9.23 -8.49 -31.03
C TYR A 17 -8.77 -7.08 -31.42
N GLY A 18 -9.70 -6.12 -31.37
CA GLY A 18 -9.33 -4.72 -31.54
C GLY A 18 -8.23 -4.39 -30.53
N GLU A 19 -7.13 -3.83 -31.00
CA GLU A 19 -6.17 -3.18 -30.13
C GLU A 19 -6.95 -2.11 -29.35
N ASP A 20 -7.14 -2.32 -28.04
CA ASP A 20 -7.56 -1.26 -27.15
C ASP A 20 -6.61 -0.09 -27.39
N ALA A 21 -7.13 1.03 -27.89
CA ALA A 21 -6.32 2.19 -28.18
C ALA A 21 -5.51 2.55 -26.93
N VAL A 22 -4.18 2.43 -27.00
CA VAL A 22 -3.29 2.70 -25.88
C VAL A 22 -3.56 4.12 -25.42
N TRP A 23 -4.04 4.29 -24.19
CA TRP A 23 -4.22 5.60 -23.58
C TRP A 23 -2.85 6.26 -23.41
N VAL A 24 -2.66 7.44 -24.02
CA VAL A 24 -1.41 8.20 -23.96
C VAL A 24 -1.70 9.61 -23.45
N PRO A 25 -1.22 9.97 -22.25
CA PRO A 25 -1.34 11.33 -21.72
C PRO A 25 -0.47 12.32 -22.52
N ALA A 26 -0.92 13.56 -22.60
CA ALA A 26 -0.25 14.62 -23.35
C ALA A 26 0.71 15.40 -22.46
N LYS A 27 2.00 15.46 -22.82
CA LYS A 27 2.98 16.25 -22.08
C LYS A 27 2.75 17.75 -22.32
N ASP A 28 2.71 18.54 -21.25
CA ASP A 28 2.65 20.00 -21.27
C ASP A 28 4.05 20.57 -20.99
N MET A 29 4.86 20.68 -22.05
CA MET A 29 6.25 21.18 -21.95
C MET A 29 6.35 22.61 -21.40
N SER A 30 5.26 23.38 -21.42
CA SER A 30 5.27 24.76 -20.88
C SER A 30 5.33 24.80 -19.36
N LYS A 31 5.10 23.66 -18.69
CA LYS A 31 5.11 23.49 -17.24
C LYS A 31 6.24 22.59 -16.74
N ASP A 32 7.16 22.20 -17.61
CA ASP A 32 8.35 21.48 -17.18
C ASP A 32 9.19 22.39 -16.25
N ALA A 33 9.72 21.81 -15.19
CA ALA A 33 10.43 22.53 -14.15
C ALA A 33 11.61 21.72 -13.61
N VAL A 34 12.37 22.34 -12.71
CA VAL A 34 13.37 21.67 -11.88
C VAL A 34 13.03 21.94 -10.42
N LEU A 35 12.99 20.89 -9.62
CA LEU A 35 12.75 20.96 -8.18
C LEU A 35 13.77 20.09 -7.45
N ASN A 36 14.48 20.65 -6.47
CA ASN A 36 15.50 19.91 -5.71
C ASN A 36 16.51 19.16 -6.61
N ASP A 37 16.98 19.81 -7.67
CA ASP A 37 17.90 19.26 -8.68
C ASP A 37 17.34 18.08 -9.49
N ARG A 38 16.00 17.93 -9.53
CA ARG A 38 15.30 16.87 -10.26
C ARG A 38 14.44 17.46 -11.37
N ALA A 39 14.49 16.87 -12.56
CA ALA A 39 13.60 17.26 -13.65
C ALA A 39 12.15 16.92 -13.30
N VAL A 40 11.24 17.83 -13.63
CA VAL A 40 9.81 17.70 -13.36
C VAL A 40 9.06 17.88 -14.67
N GLU A 41 8.27 16.87 -15.05
CA GLU A 41 7.46 16.83 -16.26
C GLU A 41 5.98 16.90 -15.89
N THR A 42 5.21 17.73 -16.61
CA THR A 42 3.77 17.86 -16.38
C THR A 42 2.98 17.25 -17.54
N PHE A 43 1.88 16.58 -17.23
CA PHE A 43 1.04 15.89 -18.21
C PHE A 43 -0.44 16.20 -17.99
N ASP A 44 -1.18 16.33 -19.08
CA ASP A 44 -2.63 16.20 -19.10
C ASP A 44 -2.99 14.72 -19.27
N ALA A 45 -3.78 14.19 -18.32
CA ALA A 45 -4.24 12.81 -18.35
C ALA A 45 -5.12 12.52 -19.57
N GLY A 46 -5.69 13.54 -20.23
CA GLY A 46 -6.61 13.35 -21.34
C GLY A 46 -7.88 12.62 -20.88
N LEU A 47 -8.50 11.91 -21.82
CA LEU A 47 -9.77 11.21 -21.59
C LEU A 47 -9.60 9.73 -21.88
N ARG A 48 -10.23 8.90 -21.04
CA ARG A 48 -10.32 7.47 -21.25
C ARG A 48 -11.74 6.98 -20.90
N PRO A 49 -12.56 6.56 -21.89
CA PRO A 49 -13.95 6.14 -21.65
C PRO A 49 -14.08 5.00 -20.62
N GLU A 50 -13.10 4.09 -20.55
CA GLU A 50 -13.13 2.92 -19.65
C GLU A 50 -13.07 3.29 -18.16
N TRP A 51 -12.64 4.51 -17.83
CA TRP A 51 -12.75 5.02 -16.47
C TRP A 51 -14.21 5.16 -16.03
N GLY A 52 -15.14 5.37 -16.96
CA GLY A 52 -16.58 5.41 -16.67
C GLY A 52 -17.04 6.72 -16.03
N TYR A 53 -16.37 7.83 -16.34
CA TYR A 53 -16.83 9.16 -15.96
C TYR A 53 -18.17 9.48 -16.63
N ALA A 54 -19.17 9.87 -15.83
CA ALA A 54 -20.47 10.30 -16.35
C ALA A 54 -20.36 11.57 -17.21
N VAL A 55 -19.44 12.47 -16.84
CA VAL A 55 -19.07 13.64 -17.62
C VAL A 55 -17.57 13.54 -17.87
N PRO A 56 -17.10 13.52 -19.13
CA PRO A 56 -15.67 13.48 -19.43
C PRO A 56 -14.92 14.60 -18.70
N GLN A 57 -13.84 14.24 -18.02
CA GLN A 57 -13.02 15.18 -17.26
C GLN A 57 -11.53 14.89 -17.45
N GLN A 58 -10.73 15.95 -17.40
CA GLN A 58 -9.28 15.94 -17.60
C GLN A 58 -8.55 16.53 -16.41
N ASP A 59 -7.66 15.76 -15.82
CA ASP A 59 -6.85 16.15 -14.68
C ASP A 59 -5.36 16.14 -15.04
N THR A 60 -4.57 16.89 -14.30
CA THR A 60 -3.12 16.98 -14.50
C THR A 60 -2.41 15.95 -13.62
N PHE A 61 -1.24 15.50 -14.02
CA PHE A 61 -0.31 14.82 -13.13
C PHE A 61 1.12 15.24 -13.44
N VAL A 62 2.02 15.01 -12.49
CA VAL A 62 3.41 15.41 -12.56
C VAL A 62 4.32 14.22 -12.30
N VAL A 63 5.37 14.08 -13.09
CA VAL A 63 6.45 13.10 -12.87
C VAL A 63 7.73 13.84 -12.54
N MET A 64 8.30 13.57 -11.37
CA MET A 64 9.62 14.03 -10.96
C MET A 64 10.63 12.90 -11.13
N HIS A 65 11.71 13.17 -11.86
CA HIS A 65 12.78 12.21 -12.16
C HIS A 65 13.68 12.01 -10.95
N PRO A 66 14.41 10.89 -10.84
CA PRO A 66 15.51 10.79 -9.87
C PRO A 66 16.59 11.85 -10.16
N LYS A 67 17.44 12.18 -9.17
CA LYS A 67 18.55 13.12 -9.34
C LYS A 67 19.61 12.62 -10.33
N GLN A 68 19.70 11.31 -10.47
CA GLN A 68 20.60 10.62 -11.40
C GLN A 68 19.81 9.51 -12.07
N ASP A 69 20.16 9.16 -13.31
CA ASP A 69 19.51 8.06 -14.01
C ASP A 69 19.88 6.73 -13.37
N TYR A 70 18.87 6.03 -12.85
CA TYR A 70 19.01 4.67 -12.34
C TYR A 70 18.22 3.70 -13.23
N PRO A 71 18.85 2.65 -13.79
CA PRO A 71 18.12 1.62 -14.52
C PRO A 71 17.06 0.98 -13.61
N GLN A 72 15.81 0.97 -14.08
CA GLN A 72 14.68 0.43 -13.31
C GLN A 72 14.53 1.05 -11.92
N ALA A 73 14.72 2.37 -11.83
CA ALA A 73 14.51 3.12 -10.60
C ALA A 73 13.09 2.86 -10.05
N PRO A 74 12.90 2.82 -8.72
CA PRO A 74 11.58 2.64 -8.13
C PRO A 74 10.65 3.82 -8.39
N LEU A 75 9.35 3.61 -8.14
CA LEU A 75 8.32 4.65 -8.26
C LEU A 75 7.65 4.97 -6.93
N TYR A 76 7.68 6.25 -6.55
CA TYR A 76 7.02 6.81 -5.39
C TYR A 76 5.76 7.61 -5.81
N VAL A 77 4.58 7.05 -5.59
CA VAL A 77 3.30 7.65 -5.98
C VAL A 77 2.74 8.47 -4.81
N VAL A 78 2.24 9.67 -5.12
CA VAL A 78 1.75 10.64 -4.13
C VAL A 78 0.32 11.06 -4.44
N LEU A 79 -0.54 10.94 -3.43
CA LEU A 79 -1.89 11.50 -3.41
C LEU A 79 -1.93 12.69 -2.45
N HIS A 80 -2.31 13.86 -2.97
CA HIS A 80 -2.35 15.08 -2.16
C HIS A 80 -3.57 15.15 -1.22
N SER A 81 -3.41 15.96 -0.18
CA SER A 81 -4.42 16.28 0.83
C SER A 81 -5.51 17.22 0.30
N ALA A 82 -6.56 17.39 1.10
CA ALA A 82 -7.58 18.39 0.83
C ALA A 82 -6.96 19.80 0.85
N GLY A 83 -7.40 20.66 -0.08
CA GLY A 83 -6.89 22.03 -0.20
C GLY A 83 -5.67 22.17 -1.12
N HIS A 84 -5.04 21.06 -1.51
CA HIS A 84 -3.99 21.04 -2.52
C HIS A 84 -4.52 20.67 -3.91
N ASP A 85 -3.72 21.03 -4.92
CA ASP A 85 -3.67 20.45 -6.25
C ASP A 85 -2.29 19.82 -6.47
N VAL A 86 -2.08 19.19 -7.62
CA VAL A 86 -0.79 18.55 -7.92
C VAL A 86 0.40 19.52 -7.88
N LEU A 87 0.25 20.76 -8.33
CA LEU A 87 1.37 21.71 -8.40
C LEU A 87 1.78 22.21 -7.01
N SER A 88 0.81 22.57 -6.17
CA SER A 88 1.06 22.94 -4.77
C SER A 88 1.56 21.77 -3.93
N CYS A 89 1.14 20.52 -4.24
CA CYS A 89 1.70 19.32 -3.63
C CYS A 89 3.18 19.13 -3.97
N VAL A 90 3.56 19.31 -5.24
CA VAL A 90 4.97 19.29 -5.66
C VAL A 90 5.75 20.43 -5.01
N ASP A 91 5.16 21.62 -4.90
CA ASP A 91 5.81 22.79 -4.29
C ASP A 91 6.13 22.60 -2.80
N CYS A 92 5.31 21.84 -2.06
CA CYS A 92 5.60 21.46 -0.67
C CYS A 92 6.97 20.77 -0.53
N CYS A 93 7.42 20.05 -1.56
CA CYS A 93 8.68 19.33 -1.53
C CYS A 93 9.91 20.24 -1.53
N ARG A 94 9.78 21.57 -1.71
CA ARG A 94 10.91 22.52 -1.59
C ARG A 94 11.47 22.60 -0.17
N THR A 95 10.63 22.40 0.84
CA THR A 95 10.97 22.69 2.23
C THR A 95 10.77 21.45 3.08
N VAL A 96 11.78 21.06 3.85
CA VAL A 96 11.64 20.01 4.86
C VAL A 96 10.74 20.53 5.97
N GLY A 97 9.82 19.69 6.44
CA GLY A 97 8.79 20.06 7.41
C GLY A 97 7.48 20.56 6.80
N ASN A 98 7.32 20.50 5.47
CA ASN A 98 6.08 20.86 4.78
C ASN A 98 5.53 19.65 4.02
N HIS A 99 4.57 18.94 4.63
CA HIS A 99 4.03 17.69 4.08
C HIS A 99 5.14 16.71 3.68
N ASP A 100 5.99 16.33 4.64
CA ASP A 100 7.20 15.54 4.37
C ASP A 100 6.93 14.21 3.66
N ILE A 101 5.74 13.64 3.85
CA ILE A 101 5.32 12.41 3.15
C ILE A 101 5.23 12.58 1.61
N TYR A 102 5.12 13.80 1.08
CA TYR A 102 5.16 14.05 -0.37
C TYR A 102 6.58 13.96 -0.94
N ARG A 103 7.62 14.02 -0.09
CA ARG A 103 9.01 14.00 -0.51
C ARG A 103 9.44 12.57 -0.81
N SER A 104 9.68 12.27 -2.08
CA SER A 104 10.26 11.00 -2.52
C SER A 104 11.78 10.98 -2.34
N PRO A 105 12.41 9.80 -2.20
CA PRO A 105 13.87 9.69 -2.24
C PRO A 105 14.46 10.17 -3.57
N ASP A 106 15.74 10.55 -3.53
CA ASP A 106 16.47 11.10 -4.67
C ASP A 106 16.73 10.10 -5.81
N ASP A 107 16.66 8.80 -5.52
CA ASP A 107 16.87 7.69 -6.45
C ASP A 107 15.56 7.07 -6.98
N HIS A 108 14.43 7.71 -6.70
CA HIS A 108 13.11 7.28 -7.18
C HIS A 108 12.60 8.22 -8.28
N TYR A 109 11.81 7.68 -9.21
CA TYR A 109 10.79 8.50 -9.86
C TYR A 109 9.69 8.81 -8.86
N ALA A 110 9.06 9.98 -8.96
CA ALA A 110 7.86 10.28 -8.19
C ALA A 110 6.72 10.74 -9.09
N LEU A 111 5.54 10.16 -8.87
CA LEU A 111 4.32 10.46 -9.61
C LEU A 111 3.34 11.16 -8.67
N TYR A 112 3.06 12.42 -8.93
CA TYR A 112 2.09 13.23 -8.21
C TYR A 112 0.82 13.35 -9.05
N LEU A 113 -0.31 12.94 -8.50
CA LEU A 113 -1.60 12.91 -9.20
C LEU A 113 -2.47 14.10 -8.76
N ASP A 114 -3.39 14.54 -9.61
CA ASP A 114 -4.39 15.57 -9.25
C ASP A 114 -5.80 14.98 -9.20
N CYS A 115 -6.66 15.57 -8.38
CA CYS A 115 -8.12 15.47 -8.47
C CYS A 115 -8.84 16.77 -8.09
N ARG A 116 -8.08 17.86 -7.83
CA ARG A 116 -8.62 19.10 -7.26
C ARG A 116 -9.61 19.79 -8.18
N LYS A 117 -9.31 19.83 -9.48
CA LYS A 117 -10.15 20.48 -10.51
C LYS A 117 -11.57 19.88 -10.55
N HIS A 118 -11.70 18.58 -10.30
CA HIS A 118 -12.96 17.84 -10.31
C HIS A 118 -13.34 17.28 -8.93
N GLN A 119 -12.93 17.97 -7.85
CA GLN A 119 -13.14 17.50 -6.48
C GLN A 119 -14.61 17.18 -6.13
N ALA A 120 -15.60 17.80 -6.79
CA ALA A 120 -17.00 17.51 -6.53
C ALA A 120 -17.41 16.11 -7.03
N GLN A 121 -16.85 15.71 -8.17
CA GLN A 121 -17.05 14.40 -8.79
C GLN A 121 -16.15 13.35 -8.15
N ASP A 122 -14.85 13.62 -8.07
CA ASP A 122 -13.85 12.68 -7.58
C ASP A 122 -13.91 12.53 -6.05
N TRP A 123 -14.42 13.53 -5.32
CA TRP A 123 -14.36 13.65 -3.85
C TRP A 123 -13.10 13.03 -3.26
N TRP A 124 -11.98 13.65 -3.57
CA TRP A 124 -10.65 13.23 -3.14
C TRP A 124 -10.42 11.71 -3.31
N TRP A 125 -9.99 11.33 -4.51
CA TRP A 125 -9.57 9.95 -4.81
C TRP A 125 -10.69 8.90 -4.73
N GLY A 126 -11.96 9.30 -4.78
CA GLY A 126 -13.11 8.40 -4.69
C GLY A 126 -13.51 8.10 -3.24
N GLY A 127 -12.94 8.84 -2.28
CA GLY A 127 -13.12 8.62 -0.87
C GLY A 127 -14.52 8.97 -0.35
N MET A 128 -14.70 8.86 0.96
CA MET A 128 -15.96 9.21 1.62
C MET A 128 -15.73 9.60 3.08
N HIS A 129 -16.65 10.37 3.66
CA HIS A 129 -16.61 10.75 5.07
C HIS A 129 -17.74 10.03 5.83
N ALA A 130 -17.39 9.39 6.95
CA ALA A 130 -18.32 8.70 7.86
C ALA A 130 -19.58 9.52 8.25
N LYS A 131 -19.49 10.85 8.28
CA LYS A 131 -20.58 11.77 8.68
C LYS A 131 -21.41 12.29 7.50
N ASP A 132 -21.00 12.03 6.25
CA ASP A 132 -21.74 12.42 5.06
C ASP A 132 -22.46 11.21 4.43
N LYS A 133 -23.74 11.06 4.77
CA LYS A 133 -24.58 9.95 4.27
C LYS A 133 -24.77 9.98 2.75
N GLY A 134 -24.80 11.17 2.14
CA GLY A 134 -24.99 11.31 0.70
C GLY A 134 -23.77 10.82 -0.07
N LEU A 135 -22.60 11.21 0.43
CA LEU A 135 -21.32 10.78 -0.11
C LEU A 135 -21.04 9.30 0.11
N ILE A 136 -21.32 8.76 1.31
CA ILE A 136 -21.25 7.30 1.55
C ILE A 136 -22.14 6.57 0.56
N LYS A 137 -23.40 7.00 0.40
CA LYS A 137 -24.32 6.37 -0.56
C LYS A 137 -23.79 6.42 -2.00
N ARG A 138 -23.07 7.48 -2.37
CA ARG A 138 -22.53 7.68 -3.72
C ARG A 138 -21.29 6.82 -3.98
N ASN A 139 -20.39 6.70 -3.01
CA ASN A 139 -19.05 6.15 -3.22
C ASN A 139 -18.83 4.77 -2.55
N SER A 140 -19.82 4.22 -1.83
CA SER A 140 -19.74 2.92 -1.17
C SER A 140 -19.63 1.74 -2.15
N GLY A 141 -19.24 0.59 -1.63
CA GLY A 141 -19.01 -0.63 -2.39
C GLY A 141 -17.54 -0.84 -2.75
N GLY A 142 -17.23 -2.05 -3.23
CA GLY A 142 -15.86 -2.41 -3.56
C GLY A 142 -15.41 -2.06 -4.97
N ASP A 143 -16.30 -1.65 -5.86
CA ASP A 143 -15.94 -1.32 -7.23
C ASP A 143 -15.12 -0.02 -7.30
N PRO A 144 -14.00 0.02 -8.04
CA PRO A 144 -13.23 1.24 -8.23
C PRO A 144 -14.04 2.33 -8.93
N THR A 145 -14.04 3.53 -8.36
CA THR A 145 -14.58 4.74 -8.98
C THR A 145 -13.71 5.19 -10.16
N PRO A 146 -14.24 6.07 -11.03
CA PRO A 146 -13.48 6.56 -12.18
C PRO A 146 -12.11 7.16 -11.84
N VAL A 147 -11.99 7.90 -10.73
CA VAL A 147 -10.72 8.48 -10.29
C VAL A 147 -9.71 7.42 -9.84
N GLU A 148 -10.16 6.35 -9.19
CA GLU A 148 -9.27 5.25 -8.77
C GLU A 148 -8.72 4.51 -10.00
N LYS A 149 -9.56 4.32 -11.03
CA LYS A 149 -9.12 3.77 -12.32
C LYS A 149 -8.10 4.68 -13.01
N ARG A 150 -8.34 6.00 -13.04
CA ARG A 150 -7.38 6.99 -13.56
C ARG A 150 -6.04 6.93 -12.84
N VAL A 151 -6.06 6.87 -11.50
CA VAL A 151 -4.85 6.74 -10.67
C VAL A 151 -4.05 5.50 -11.08
N ILE A 152 -4.69 4.32 -11.09
CA ILE A 152 -3.99 3.06 -11.40
C ILE A 152 -3.48 3.02 -12.84
N ASP A 153 -4.23 3.53 -13.80
CA ASP A 153 -3.77 3.58 -15.19
C ASP A 153 -2.58 4.54 -15.35
N THR A 154 -2.58 5.67 -14.65
CA THR A 154 -1.45 6.61 -14.66
C THR A 154 -0.20 6.00 -14.05
N VAL A 155 -0.35 5.24 -12.95
CA VAL A 155 0.76 4.47 -12.36
C VAL A 155 1.30 3.43 -13.35
N LYS A 156 0.44 2.65 -14.00
CA LYS A 156 0.83 1.65 -15.00
C LYS A 156 1.52 2.29 -16.22
N TRP A 157 1.01 3.44 -16.67
CA TRP A 157 1.65 4.22 -17.73
C TRP A 157 3.04 4.68 -17.32
N ALA A 158 3.22 5.23 -16.11
CA ALA A 158 4.53 5.68 -15.62
C ALA A 158 5.52 4.51 -15.53
N ILE A 159 5.07 3.35 -15.06
CA ILE A 159 5.90 2.14 -15.00
C ILE A 159 6.46 1.79 -16.38
N GLN A 160 5.60 1.77 -17.41
CA GLN A 160 6.01 1.47 -18.78
C GLN A 160 6.87 2.57 -19.39
N LYS A 161 6.47 3.84 -19.22
CA LYS A 161 7.11 5.01 -19.85
C LYS A 161 8.56 5.20 -19.39
N TYR A 162 8.82 5.00 -18.11
CA TYR A 162 10.13 5.24 -17.50
C TYR A 162 10.89 3.95 -17.17
N ASN A 163 10.39 2.79 -17.62
CA ASN A 163 10.99 1.48 -17.37
C ASN A 163 11.25 1.23 -15.86
N ILE A 164 10.28 1.57 -15.01
CA ILE A 164 10.33 1.38 -13.54
C ILE A 164 10.40 -0.11 -13.19
N ASP A 165 11.07 -0.48 -12.10
CA ASP A 165 10.92 -1.83 -11.52
C ASP A 165 9.49 -2.05 -11.00
N PRO A 166 8.68 -2.92 -11.62
CA PRO A 166 7.28 -3.13 -11.22
C PRO A 166 7.14 -3.81 -9.85
N ASN A 167 8.24 -4.27 -9.23
CA ASN A 167 8.25 -4.82 -7.89
C ASN A 167 8.55 -3.78 -6.81
N ARG A 168 8.90 -2.54 -7.21
CA ARG A 168 9.27 -1.43 -6.32
C ARG A 168 8.45 -0.19 -6.64
N VAL A 169 7.15 -0.31 -6.43
CA VAL A 169 6.17 0.77 -6.57
C VAL A 169 5.50 1.00 -5.23
N TYR A 170 5.48 2.25 -4.80
CA TYR A 170 5.09 2.67 -3.45
C TYR A 170 4.02 3.74 -3.53
N LEU A 171 3.04 3.73 -2.63
CA LEU A 171 1.98 4.75 -2.58
C LEU A 171 2.01 5.48 -1.24
N SER A 172 1.87 6.80 -1.29
CA SER A 172 1.81 7.62 -0.09
C SER A 172 0.81 8.77 -0.20
N GLY A 173 0.37 9.26 0.95
CA GLY A 173 -0.49 10.44 0.99
C GLY A 173 -0.80 10.91 2.41
N ASN A 174 -1.20 12.19 2.50
CA ASN A 174 -1.60 12.84 3.74
C ASN A 174 -3.09 13.17 3.74
N SER A 175 -3.76 13.07 4.89
CA SER A 175 -5.16 13.50 5.03
C SER A 175 -6.08 12.76 4.05
N MET A 176 -6.82 13.47 3.19
CA MET A 176 -7.58 12.85 2.10
C MET A 176 -6.73 11.99 1.17
N GLY A 177 -5.49 12.40 0.88
CA GLY A 177 -4.53 11.58 0.17
C GLY A 177 -4.11 10.33 0.95
N GLY A 178 -4.10 10.40 2.29
CA GLY A 178 -3.93 9.24 3.16
C GLY A 178 -5.10 8.27 3.08
N SER A 179 -6.34 8.76 3.10
CA SER A 179 -7.53 7.93 2.87
C SER A 179 -7.52 7.27 1.49
N GLY A 180 -7.15 8.02 0.45
CA GLY A 180 -6.95 7.49 -0.90
C GLY A 180 -5.84 6.44 -0.95
N THR A 181 -4.74 6.66 -0.20
CA THR A 181 -3.63 5.70 -0.11
C THR A 181 -4.10 4.38 0.48
N LEU A 182 -4.88 4.40 1.56
CA LEU A 182 -5.46 3.18 2.12
C LEU A 182 -6.50 2.55 1.18
N GLY A 183 -7.42 3.35 0.65
CA GLY A 183 -8.54 2.89 -0.18
C GLY A 183 -8.13 2.28 -1.51
N ILE A 184 -7.26 2.97 -2.24
CA ILE A 184 -6.72 2.52 -3.53
C ILE A 184 -5.61 1.50 -3.26
N GLY A 185 -4.63 1.86 -2.44
CA GLY A 185 -3.41 1.08 -2.26
C GLY A 185 -3.68 -0.35 -1.79
N MET A 186 -4.53 -0.53 -0.78
CA MET A 186 -4.77 -1.88 -0.23
C MET A 186 -5.46 -2.82 -1.20
N ARG A 187 -6.26 -2.29 -2.13
CA ARG A 187 -6.90 -3.09 -3.19
C ARG A 187 -5.93 -3.51 -4.29
N HIS A 188 -4.78 -2.85 -4.38
CA HIS A 188 -3.85 -2.94 -5.51
C HIS A 188 -2.47 -3.46 -5.10
N GLY A 189 -2.43 -4.54 -4.31
CA GLY A 189 -1.17 -5.22 -3.97
C GLY A 189 -0.49 -5.94 -5.15
N ASP A 190 -1.18 -6.05 -6.29
CA ASP A 190 -0.61 -6.42 -7.59
C ASP A 190 0.20 -5.28 -8.24
N VAL A 191 -0.01 -4.04 -7.80
CA VAL A 191 0.71 -2.83 -8.24
C VAL A 191 1.72 -2.40 -7.17
N PHE A 192 1.30 -2.25 -5.92
CA PHE A 192 2.10 -1.65 -4.86
C PHE A 192 2.81 -2.70 -3.99
N ALA A 193 4.09 -2.48 -3.73
CA ALA A 193 4.87 -3.30 -2.80
C ALA A 193 4.52 -2.98 -1.34
N ALA A 194 4.47 -1.68 -1.03
CA ALA A 194 4.11 -1.12 0.29
C ALA A 194 3.44 0.26 0.12
N ILE A 195 2.66 0.66 1.13
CA ILE A 195 1.97 1.95 1.17
C ILE A 195 2.18 2.65 2.52
N LYS A 196 2.20 3.98 2.53
CA LYS A 196 2.35 4.79 3.74
C LYS A 196 1.31 5.91 3.82
N ALA A 197 0.46 5.89 4.83
CA ALA A 197 -0.57 6.89 5.05
C ALA A 197 -0.25 7.77 6.27
N ASN A 198 -0.39 9.09 6.11
CA ASN A 198 -0.26 10.06 7.18
C ASN A 198 -1.62 10.69 7.50
N VAL A 199 -2.06 10.57 8.76
CA VAL A 199 -3.32 11.11 9.28
C VAL A 199 -4.48 10.93 8.28
N PRO A 200 -4.73 9.70 7.79
CA PRO A 200 -5.75 9.47 6.78
C PRO A 200 -7.09 10.03 7.25
N ALA A 201 -7.78 10.75 6.36
CA ALA A 201 -9.05 11.42 6.64
C ALA A 201 -10.25 10.44 6.73
N GLY A 202 -10.12 9.44 7.60
CA GLY A 202 -11.08 8.37 7.81
C GLY A 202 -10.72 7.07 7.10
N ILE A 203 -11.29 5.97 7.60
CA ILE A 203 -11.04 4.59 7.15
C ILE A 203 -12.14 4.05 6.23
N GLU A 204 -13.18 4.83 5.95
CA GLU A 204 -14.34 4.34 5.22
C GLU A 204 -14.01 3.97 3.77
N HIS A 205 -13.10 4.71 3.13
CA HIS A 205 -12.64 4.39 1.78
C HIS A 205 -12.04 2.98 1.71
N VAL A 206 -11.09 2.66 2.58
CA VAL A 206 -10.49 1.31 2.64
C VAL A 206 -11.47 0.24 3.10
N SER A 207 -12.33 0.57 4.06
CA SER A 207 -13.37 -0.35 4.54
C SER A 207 -14.30 -0.82 3.41
N GLN A 208 -14.75 0.10 2.56
CA GLN A 208 -15.58 -0.23 1.41
C GLN A 208 -14.81 -0.99 0.32
N ARG A 209 -13.60 -0.56 -0.02
CA ARG A 209 -12.80 -1.20 -1.09
C ARG A 209 -12.31 -2.60 -0.74
N MET A 210 -12.09 -2.88 0.54
CA MET A 210 -11.65 -4.20 1.01
C MET A 210 -12.77 -5.06 1.59
N TYR A 211 -14.02 -4.59 1.55
CA TYR A 211 -15.19 -5.26 2.13
C TYR A 211 -14.97 -5.65 3.60
N PHE A 212 -14.48 -4.71 4.40
CA PHE A 212 -14.34 -4.94 5.83
C PHE A 212 -15.72 -5.04 6.51
N PRO A 213 -15.79 -5.72 7.68
CA PRO A 213 -17.04 -5.91 8.39
C PRO A 213 -17.83 -4.59 8.55
N PRO A 214 -19.16 -4.62 8.38
CA PRO A 214 -20.02 -5.82 8.25
C PRO A 214 -20.09 -6.43 6.84
N GLN A 215 -19.32 -5.94 5.88
CA GLN A 215 -19.27 -6.53 4.54
C GLN A 215 -18.38 -7.78 4.52
N SER A 216 -18.50 -8.55 3.44
CA SER A 216 -17.60 -9.64 3.10
C SER A 216 -17.26 -9.53 1.63
N VAL A 217 -16.07 -10.03 1.26
CA VAL A 217 -15.69 -10.10 -0.16
C VAL A 217 -16.68 -11.02 -0.86
N PRO A 218 -17.35 -10.57 -1.95
CA PRO A 218 -18.24 -11.42 -2.72
C PRO A 218 -17.50 -12.61 -3.33
N ASP A 219 -18.14 -13.77 -3.44
CA ASP A 219 -17.52 -15.01 -3.95
C ASP A 219 -16.92 -14.88 -5.37
N ASN A 220 -17.44 -13.95 -6.17
CA ASN A 220 -16.99 -13.68 -7.53
C ASN A 220 -15.86 -12.63 -7.61
N ILE A 221 -15.39 -12.10 -6.47
CA ILE A 221 -14.33 -11.12 -6.40
C ILE A 221 -13.10 -11.74 -5.74
N SER A 222 -11.98 -11.72 -6.46
CA SER A 222 -10.66 -12.03 -5.92
C SER A 222 -9.87 -10.75 -5.75
N LEU A 223 -9.35 -10.50 -4.55
CA LEU A 223 -8.45 -9.39 -4.27
C LEU A 223 -7.02 -9.90 -4.25
N PRO A 224 -6.05 -9.15 -4.81
CA PRO A 224 -4.64 -9.50 -4.64
C PRO A 224 -4.25 -9.40 -3.16
N ASP A 225 -3.20 -10.13 -2.77
CA ASP A 225 -2.58 -9.96 -1.45
C ASP A 225 -2.17 -8.48 -1.28
N PRO A 226 -2.63 -7.79 -0.22
CA PRO A 226 -2.42 -6.35 -0.10
C PRO A 226 -0.93 -6.00 0.08
N PRO A 227 -0.55 -4.74 -0.23
CA PRO A 227 0.75 -4.19 0.14
C PRO A 227 0.96 -4.19 1.66
N ILE A 228 2.22 -4.08 2.08
CA ILE A 228 2.53 -3.77 3.48
C ILE A 228 2.06 -2.36 3.78
N VAL A 229 1.29 -2.19 4.86
CA VAL A 229 0.67 -0.92 5.22
C VAL A 229 1.39 -0.30 6.40
N ILE A 230 1.83 0.95 6.20
CA ILE A 230 2.35 1.83 7.23
C ILE A 230 1.33 2.94 7.40
N ASP A 231 0.81 3.11 8.60
CA ASP A 231 -0.18 4.13 8.92
C ASP A 231 0.24 4.84 10.19
N TYR A 232 0.04 6.15 10.23
CA TYR A 232 0.20 6.91 11.45
C TYR A 232 -0.86 7.99 11.57
N SER A 233 -1.50 8.01 12.73
CA SER A 233 -2.72 8.78 12.96
C SER A 233 -2.76 9.32 14.39
N ALA A 234 -3.65 10.26 14.68
CA ALA A 234 -3.67 10.94 15.96
C ALA A 234 -5.05 10.82 16.63
N PRO A 235 -5.16 10.28 17.85
CA PRO A 235 -6.45 10.15 18.54
C PRO A 235 -7.12 11.50 18.81
N ASN A 236 -6.31 12.56 18.95
CA ASN A 236 -6.79 13.94 19.09
C ASN A 236 -7.14 14.63 17.75
N ASP A 237 -7.14 13.89 16.64
CA ASP A 237 -7.67 14.32 15.35
C ASP A 237 -9.01 13.61 15.08
N GLY A 238 -10.09 14.39 14.92
CA GLY A 238 -11.43 13.85 14.67
C GLY A 238 -11.58 13.08 13.36
N TRP A 239 -10.64 13.22 12.42
CA TRP A 239 -10.62 12.45 11.18
C TRP A 239 -10.11 11.01 11.37
N SER A 240 -9.43 10.73 12.48
CA SER A 240 -8.93 9.39 12.82
C SER A 240 -10.00 8.44 13.36
N GLU A 241 -11.26 8.86 13.42
CA GLU A 241 -12.37 8.04 13.92
C GLU A 241 -12.45 6.69 13.17
N GLY A 242 -12.49 5.58 13.91
CA GLY A 242 -12.63 4.22 13.35
C GLY A 242 -11.33 3.43 13.17
N HIS A 243 -10.16 3.95 13.54
CA HIS A 243 -8.90 3.20 13.39
C HIS A 243 -8.87 1.90 14.20
N GLU A 244 -9.63 1.78 15.29
CA GLU A 244 -9.81 0.50 16.01
C GLU A 244 -10.45 -0.57 15.12
N ARG A 245 -11.43 -0.20 14.28
CA ARG A 245 -12.04 -1.12 13.31
C ARG A 245 -11.07 -1.49 12.21
N PHE A 246 -10.21 -0.54 11.81
CA PHE A 246 -9.18 -0.80 10.82
C PHE A 246 -8.12 -1.77 11.35
N VAL A 247 -7.56 -1.51 12.54
CA VAL A 247 -6.62 -2.43 13.21
C VAL A 247 -7.24 -3.81 13.35
N LYS A 248 -8.49 -3.91 13.82
CA LYS A 248 -9.19 -5.19 13.95
C LYS A 248 -9.29 -5.91 12.60
N SER A 249 -9.64 -5.19 11.53
CA SER A 249 -9.76 -5.77 10.20
C SER A 249 -8.41 -6.27 9.68
N MET A 250 -7.32 -5.53 9.90
CA MET A 250 -5.97 -5.96 9.53
C MET A 250 -5.54 -7.21 10.29
N GLN A 251 -5.85 -7.30 11.58
CA GLN A 251 -5.59 -8.48 12.42
C GLN A 251 -6.41 -9.70 11.95
N ASP A 252 -7.73 -9.56 11.86
CA ASP A 252 -8.65 -10.64 11.47
C ASP A 252 -8.30 -11.19 10.07
N ARG A 253 -7.94 -10.28 9.15
CA ARG A 253 -7.60 -10.61 7.77
C ARG A 253 -6.15 -11.00 7.61
N LYS A 254 -5.33 -10.99 8.66
CA LYS A 254 -3.88 -11.28 8.64
C LYS A 254 -3.16 -10.47 7.56
N TYR A 255 -3.41 -9.16 7.48
CA TYR A 255 -2.75 -8.24 6.56
C TYR A 255 -1.60 -7.49 7.26
N ALA A 256 -0.49 -7.27 6.56
CA ALA A 256 0.67 -6.59 7.13
C ALA A 256 0.34 -5.14 7.50
N PHE A 257 0.48 -4.81 8.78
CA PHE A 257 0.15 -3.50 9.31
C PHE A 257 1.15 -3.06 10.36
N PHE A 258 1.73 -1.89 10.13
CA PHE A 258 2.54 -1.13 11.07
C PHE A 258 1.79 0.16 11.34
N PHE A 259 1.36 0.36 12.59
CA PHE A 259 0.53 1.48 12.96
C PHE A 259 1.15 2.25 14.11
N TYR A 260 1.15 3.57 14.01
CA TYR A 260 1.73 4.45 15.01
C TYR A 260 0.75 5.57 15.35
N TRP A 261 0.70 5.97 16.62
CA TRP A 261 -0.12 7.11 17.01
C TRP A 261 0.46 7.93 18.14
N GLY A 262 -0.02 9.15 18.28
CA GLY A 262 0.35 10.08 19.34
C GLY A 262 -0.46 11.37 19.23
N PRO A 263 -0.38 12.28 20.22
CA PRO A 263 -1.21 13.49 20.27
C PRO A 263 -0.74 14.61 19.33
N PHE A 264 -0.36 14.29 18.09
CA PHE A 264 0.16 15.24 17.10
C PHE A 264 -0.93 15.88 16.23
N GLY A 265 -2.22 15.58 16.44
CA GLY A 265 -3.33 16.14 15.67
C GLY A 265 -3.19 15.85 14.17
N HIS A 266 -3.66 16.78 13.33
CA HIS A 266 -3.61 16.64 11.87
C HIS A 266 -2.27 17.13 11.28
N ALA A 267 -1.15 16.77 11.90
CA ALA A 267 0.19 17.24 11.52
C ALA A 267 0.69 16.59 10.22
N ASN A 268 1.54 17.33 9.49
CA ASN A 268 2.16 16.87 8.24
C ASN A 268 3.68 17.07 8.19
N ASN A 269 4.27 17.57 9.28
CA ASN A 269 5.70 17.75 9.47
C ASN A 269 6.23 16.55 10.26
N SER A 270 7.13 15.76 9.66
CA SER A 270 7.63 14.53 10.28
C SER A 270 8.40 14.82 11.57
N ALA A 271 9.18 15.91 11.63
CA ALA A 271 9.94 16.26 12.83
C ALA A 271 9.02 16.63 14.02
N GLU A 272 7.88 17.29 13.76
CA GLU A 272 6.89 17.58 14.80
C GLU A 272 6.15 16.32 15.25
N ILE A 273 5.81 15.42 14.33
CA ILE A 273 5.18 14.13 14.66
C ILE A 273 6.15 13.26 15.48
N MET A 274 7.43 13.21 15.11
CA MET A 274 8.46 12.43 15.79
C MET A 274 8.72 12.86 17.24
N LYS A 275 8.42 14.12 17.60
CA LYS A 275 8.45 14.55 19.02
C LYS A 275 7.43 13.79 19.87
N MET A 276 6.35 13.32 19.25
CA MET A 276 5.28 12.59 19.92
C MET A 276 5.44 11.08 19.69
N ASN A 277 5.78 10.64 18.48
CA ASN A 277 6.01 9.24 18.15
C ASN A 277 7.16 9.11 17.15
N ASP A 278 8.33 8.71 17.64
CA ASP A 278 9.55 8.55 16.85
C ASP A 278 9.62 7.23 16.05
N LEU A 279 8.56 6.42 16.06
CA LEU A 279 8.50 5.15 15.33
C LEU A 279 7.93 5.27 13.91
N ILE A 280 7.42 6.43 13.49
CA ILE A 280 6.74 6.62 12.19
C ILE A 280 7.60 6.27 10.97
N ASP A 281 8.91 6.27 11.13
CA ASP A 281 9.91 5.91 10.12
C ASP A 281 10.74 4.66 10.50
N SER A 282 10.31 3.91 11.53
CA SER A 282 11.07 2.76 12.05
C SER A 282 11.16 1.59 11.07
N LEU A 283 10.20 1.46 10.15
CA LEU A 283 10.20 0.45 9.09
C LEU A 283 10.65 1.05 7.76
N ASP A 284 11.67 0.46 7.16
CA ASP A 284 12.13 0.79 5.81
C ASP A 284 11.23 0.15 4.73
N TRP A 285 10.06 0.75 4.58
CA TRP A 285 9.02 0.28 3.67
C TRP A 285 9.38 0.42 2.19
N LEU A 286 10.34 1.28 1.83
CA LEU A 286 10.82 1.51 0.46
C LEU A 286 11.83 0.45 -0.02
N ASN A 287 12.18 -0.49 0.86
CA ASN A 287 12.94 -1.69 0.51
C ASN A 287 12.07 -2.96 0.37
N VAL A 288 10.76 -2.86 0.63
CA VAL A 288 9.82 -3.96 0.38
C VAL A 288 9.68 -4.19 -1.11
N LYS A 289 9.64 -5.45 -1.53
CA LYS A 289 9.38 -5.85 -2.93
C LYS A 289 8.13 -6.69 -3.08
N LYS A 290 7.52 -6.61 -4.26
CA LYS A 290 6.32 -7.38 -4.62
C LYS A 290 6.59 -8.85 -4.98
N ASN A 291 7.82 -9.17 -5.36
CA ASN A 291 8.25 -10.53 -5.70
C ASN A 291 9.00 -11.21 -4.55
N GLU A 292 8.78 -10.78 -3.31
CA GLU A 292 9.36 -11.38 -2.11
C GLU A 292 8.23 -11.71 -1.14
N ALA A 293 8.26 -12.92 -0.57
CA ALA A 293 7.37 -13.27 0.53
C ALA A 293 7.69 -12.44 1.78
N TYR A 294 6.66 -12.17 2.57
CA TYR A 294 6.78 -11.50 3.86
C TYR A 294 5.94 -12.22 4.92
N VAL A 295 6.12 -11.82 6.18
CA VAL A 295 5.31 -12.29 7.29
C VAL A 295 4.47 -11.18 7.89
N VAL A 296 3.30 -11.56 8.38
CA VAL A 296 2.38 -10.71 9.14
C VAL A 296 2.41 -11.14 10.59
N PHE A 297 2.53 -10.15 11.47
CA PHE A 297 2.44 -10.34 12.91
C PHE A 297 1.05 -9.93 13.36
N THR A 298 0.30 -10.88 13.93
CA THR A 298 -0.98 -10.62 14.58
C THR A 298 -0.95 -11.01 16.05
N ASN A 299 -1.86 -10.45 16.85
CA ASN A 299 -1.95 -10.74 18.30
C ASN A 299 -0.62 -10.55 19.07
N ALA A 300 0.20 -9.58 18.65
CA ALA A 300 1.51 -9.37 19.24
C ALA A 300 1.42 -8.82 20.68
N THR A 301 2.16 -9.43 21.61
CA THR A 301 2.14 -9.09 23.04
C THR A 301 2.75 -7.73 23.37
N CYS A 302 3.53 -7.15 22.47
CA CYS A 302 4.18 -5.85 22.65
C CYS A 302 3.39 -4.68 22.04
N ASN A 303 2.23 -4.93 21.43
CA ASN A 303 1.40 -3.85 20.87
C ASN A 303 0.83 -2.97 22.00
N SER A 304 0.80 -1.66 21.77
CA SER A 304 0.21 -0.72 22.71
C SER A 304 -1.33 -0.82 22.68
N PRO A 305 -2.03 -0.58 23.80
CA PRO A 305 -3.49 -0.47 23.82
C PRO A 305 -3.97 0.66 22.91
N LEU A 306 -4.98 0.40 22.07
CA LEU A 306 -5.53 1.41 21.18
C LEU A 306 -6.34 2.46 21.97
N PRO A 307 -6.19 3.76 21.66
CA PRO A 307 -6.98 4.82 22.29
C PRO A 307 -8.38 4.95 21.67
N TRP A 308 -8.63 4.43 20.48
CA TRP A 308 -9.96 4.50 19.85
C TRP A 308 -10.88 3.36 20.31
N PRO A 309 -12.19 3.61 20.45
CA PRO A 309 -12.86 4.91 20.38
C PRO A 309 -12.91 5.63 21.75
N ASP A 310 -12.38 5.01 22.81
CA ASP A 310 -12.73 5.32 24.19
C ASP A 310 -11.89 6.44 24.84
N ASP A 311 -10.62 6.62 24.41
CA ASP A 311 -9.66 7.58 24.98
C ASP A 311 -9.03 8.49 23.92
N LEU A 312 -9.88 9.24 23.19
CA LEU A 312 -9.43 10.16 22.12
C LEU A 312 -8.62 11.37 22.62
N LYS A 313 -8.56 11.58 23.94
CA LYS A 313 -7.77 12.66 24.57
C LYS A 313 -6.44 12.16 25.12
N SER A 314 -6.11 10.88 24.92
CA SER A 314 -4.85 10.32 25.38
C SER A 314 -3.67 11.13 24.87
N THR A 315 -2.74 11.43 25.77
CA THR A 315 -1.45 12.02 25.41
C THR A 315 -0.38 10.96 25.15
N MET A 316 -0.73 9.68 25.28
CA MET A 316 0.19 8.58 25.09
C MET A 316 0.39 8.28 23.61
N ALA A 317 1.65 8.12 23.22
CA ALA A 317 1.99 7.53 21.94
C ALA A 317 1.96 6.00 22.02
N GLY A 318 1.67 5.34 20.91
CA GLY A 318 1.59 3.89 20.85
C GLY A 318 1.86 3.33 19.47
N GLN A 319 1.93 2.01 19.41
CA GLN A 319 2.31 1.29 18.20
C GLN A 319 1.66 -0.09 18.05
N VAL A 320 1.54 -0.55 16.82
CA VAL A 320 1.30 -1.95 16.43
C VAL A 320 2.47 -2.41 15.56
N ASN A 321 3.07 -3.55 15.95
CA ASN A 321 4.11 -4.31 15.24
C ASN A 321 5.48 -3.61 15.03
N ALA A 322 5.71 -2.43 15.59
CA ALA A 322 6.89 -1.57 15.36
C ALA A 322 8.24 -2.29 15.50
N PHE A 323 8.33 -3.27 16.39
CA PHE A 323 9.60 -3.89 16.75
C PHE A 323 9.94 -5.15 15.96
N PHE A 324 8.99 -5.75 15.24
CA PHE A 324 9.27 -6.97 14.49
C PHE A 324 9.97 -6.68 13.17
N ARG A 325 10.99 -7.48 12.83
CA ARG A 325 11.67 -7.47 11.54
C ARG A 325 11.71 -8.88 10.97
N TRP A 326 11.76 -8.94 9.64
CA TRP A 326 11.91 -10.18 8.92
C TRP A 326 12.91 -10.03 7.78
N LYS A 327 13.43 -11.16 7.32
CA LYS A 327 14.23 -11.27 6.09
C LYS A 327 13.93 -12.60 5.41
N ASN A 328 13.53 -12.54 4.14
CA ASN A 328 13.33 -13.73 3.32
C ASN A 328 14.65 -14.48 3.15
N ILE A 329 14.63 -15.80 3.41
CA ILE A 329 15.79 -16.69 3.29
C ILE A 329 15.63 -17.63 2.10
N SER A 330 14.45 -18.23 1.96
CA SER A 330 14.11 -19.13 0.86
C SER A 330 12.61 -19.12 0.62
N ASP A 331 12.22 -19.38 -0.62
CA ASP A 331 10.83 -19.57 -1.06
C ASP A 331 10.87 -20.56 -2.22
N ALA A 332 10.91 -21.85 -1.89
CA ALA A 332 10.96 -22.98 -2.82
C ALA A 332 9.64 -23.76 -2.76
N SER A 333 9.41 -24.67 -3.70
CA SER A 333 8.12 -25.39 -3.77
C SER A 333 7.83 -26.24 -2.53
N GLU A 334 8.85 -26.77 -1.86
CA GLU A 334 8.73 -27.70 -0.73
C GLU A 334 9.19 -27.11 0.62
N GLU A 335 9.84 -25.94 0.61
CA GLU A 335 10.33 -25.27 1.82
C GLU A 335 10.29 -23.75 1.66
N ILE A 336 9.89 -23.05 2.73
CA ILE A 336 10.00 -21.60 2.86
C ILE A 336 10.71 -21.25 4.17
N GLY A 337 11.60 -20.26 4.11
CA GLY A 337 12.43 -19.83 5.23
C GLY A 337 12.36 -18.32 5.44
N MET A 338 12.10 -17.90 6.69
CA MET A 338 12.05 -16.49 7.09
C MET A 338 12.88 -16.27 8.35
N SER A 339 13.88 -15.38 8.29
CA SER A 339 14.57 -14.92 9.50
C SER A 339 13.68 -13.91 10.21
N LEU A 340 13.45 -14.09 11.51
CA LEU A 340 12.66 -13.20 12.36
C LEU A 340 13.49 -12.69 13.53
N CYS A 341 13.32 -11.42 13.87
CA CYS A 341 13.86 -10.83 15.10
C CYS A 341 13.04 -9.63 15.56
N LEU A 342 13.28 -9.22 16.80
CA LEU A 342 12.97 -7.88 17.28
C LEU A 342 14.15 -6.94 16.98
N VAL A 343 13.85 -5.68 16.65
CA VAL A 343 14.87 -4.63 16.63
C VAL A 343 15.55 -4.50 17.99
N THR A 344 16.77 -4.00 18.01
CA THR A 344 17.50 -3.65 19.22
C THR A 344 17.63 -2.14 19.38
N ALA A 345 18.07 -1.70 20.56
CA ALA A 345 18.45 -0.30 20.79
C ALA A 345 19.66 0.15 19.94
N THR A 346 20.37 -0.76 19.27
CA THR A 346 21.39 -0.40 18.28
C THR A 346 20.77 -0.16 16.90
N ASP A 347 19.72 -0.90 16.56
CA ASP A 347 19.02 -0.80 15.26
C ASP A 347 18.07 0.39 15.21
N LEU A 348 17.44 0.72 16.34
CA LEU A 348 16.40 1.75 16.44
C LEU A 348 16.58 2.59 17.71
N GLN A 349 16.91 3.87 17.54
CA GLN A 349 16.84 4.84 18.63
C GLN A 349 15.39 5.30 18.79
N THR A 350 14.80 5.07 19.97
CA THR A 350 13.42 5.42 20.23
C THR A 350 13.17 5.66 21.73
N GLN A 351 12.18 6.49 22.05
CA GLN A 351 11.66 6.69 23.40
C GLN A 351 10.81 5.51 23.91
N PHE A 352 10.43 4.58 23.03
CA PHE A 352 9.65 3.41 23.42
C PHE A 352 10.54 2.31 24.00
N ASP A 353 10.02 1.60 24.99
CA ASP A 353 10.68 0.40 25.51
C ASP A 353 10.67 -0.71 24.46
N ILE A 354 11.85 -1.02 23.92
CA ILE A 354 12.03 -2.16 23.02
C ILE A 354 12.02 -3.45 23.85
N PRO A 355 11.07 -4.37 23.62
CA PRO A 355 11.01 -5.62 24.38
C PRO A 355 12.19 -6.54 24.01
N GLN A 356 12.75 -7.24 25.00
CA GLN A 356 13.75 -8.29 24.75
C GLN A 356 13.14 -9.54 24.09
N GLU A 357 11.84 -9.74 24.31
CA GLU A 357 11.05 -10.85 23.81
C GLU A 357 9.59 -10.42 23.61
N ALA A 358 8.95 -10.89 22.55
CA ALA A 358 7.53 -10.75 22.32
C ALA A 358 6.98 -11.99 21.60
N SER A 359 5.72 -12.34 21.85
CA SER A 359 5.02 -13.38 21.08
C SER A 359 4.06 -12.74 20.09
N ALA A 360 3.91 -13.37 18.92
CA ALA A 360 2.91 -13.01 17.92
C ALA A 360 2.49 -14.24 17.12
N ASP A 361 1.29 -14.21 16.56
CA ASP A 361 0.94 -15.14 15.48
C ASP A 361 1.67 -14.67 14.21
N VAL A 362 2.34 -15.60 13.53
CA VAL A 362 3.15 -15.30 12.33
C VAL A 362 2.51 -15.95 11.12
N THR A 363 2.08 -15.13 10.16
CA THR A 363 1.43 -15.60 8.93
C THR A 363 2.25 -15.27 7.70
N PHE A 364 2.53 -16.24 6.83
CA PHE A 364 3.22 -16.00 5.56
C PHE A 364 2.26 -15.45 4.49
N ARG A 365 2.75 -14.50 3.70
CA ARG A 365 2.02 -13.80 2.63
C ARG A 365 2.90 -13.61 1.42
N ARG A 366 2.28 -13.41 0.24
CA ARG A 366 2.98 -13.12 -1.02
C ARG A 366 4.08 -14.17 -1.31
N MET A 367 3.82 -15.42 -0.96
CA MET A 367 4.72 -16.53 -1.28
C MET A 367 4.75 -16.74 -2.79
N GLN A 368 5.93 -16.91 -3.36
CA GLN A 368 6.16 -16.98 -4.80
C GLN A 368 6.08 -18.42 -5.31
N ASN A 369 6.74 -19.35 -4.61
CA ASN A 369 6.86 -20.74 -5.02
C ASN A 369 6.26 -21.72 -4.00
N PHE A 370 6.42 -21.44 -2.71
CA PHE A 370 5.81 -22.23 -1.65
C PHE A 370 4.31 -21.97 -1.60
N GLN A 371 3.50 -23.00 -1.80
CA GLN A 371 2.04 -22.90 -1.78
C GLN A 371 1.46 -24.11 -1.06
N LEU A 372 0.46 -23.86 -0.21
CA LEU A 372 -0.33 -24.88 0.46
C LEU A 372 -1.77 -24.80 -0.04
N LYS A 373 -2.39 -25.96 -0.24
CA LYS A 373 -3.82 -26.05 -0.46
C LYS A 373 -4.55 -25.70 0.83
N PRO A 374 -5.82 -25.26 0.74
CA PRO A 374 -6.67 -25.15 1.91
C PRO A 374 -6.65 -26.44 2.73
N HIS A 375 -6.42 -26.31 4.04
CA HIS A 375 -6.34 -27.43 4.98
C HIS A 375 -5.16 -28.40 4.77
N GLU A 376 -4.16 -28.05 3.97
CA GLU A 376 -2.92 -28.84 3.87
C GLU A 376 -2.09 -28.68 5.15
N THR A 377 -1.51 -29.79 5.62
CA THR A 377 -0.62 -29.80 6.78
C THR A 377 0.73 -29.21 6.41
N PHE A 378 1.44 -28.64 7.39
CA PHE A 378 2.83 -28.24 7.26
C PHE A 378 3.57 -28.47 8.57
N HIS A 379 4.89 -28.60 8.49
CA HIS A 379 5.80 -28.76 9.61
C HIS A 379 6.71 -27.54 9.72
N TRP A 380 6.92 -27.01 10.92
CA TRP A 380 7.74 -25.81 11.11
C TRP A 380 8.78 -25.99 12.21
N THR A 381 9.88 -25.24 12.09
CA THR A 381 10.94 -25.14 13.09
C THR A 381 11.34 -23.68 13.30
N PHE A 382 11.66 -23.32 14.55
CA PHE A 382 12.14 -21.98 14.91
C PHE A 382 13.13 -22.07 16.06
N GLY A 383 14.43 -22.00 15.75
CA GLY A 383 15.49 -22.25 16.74
C GLY A 383 15.37 -23.67 17.32
N GLY A 384 15.12 -23.78 18.63
CA GLY A 384 14.93 -25.07 19.31
C GLY A 384 13.48 -25.58 19.32
N THR A 385 12.51 -24.79 18.88
CA THR A 385 11.09 -25.18 18.86
C THR A 385 10.68 -25.71 17.50
N LYS A 386 9.67 -26.57 17.49
CA LYS A 386 9.09 -27.15 16.29
C LYS A 386 7.63 -27.52 16.53
N GLY A 387 6.87 -27.67 15.45
CA GLY A 387 5.51 -28.12 15.52
C GLY A 387 4.91 -28.39 14.15
N ASP A 388 3.64 -28.75 14.17
CA ASP A 388 2.82 -28.99 13.00
C ASP A 388 1.73 -27.93 12.94
N GLY A 389 1.24 -27.63 11.74
CA GLY A 389 0.14 -26.71 11.50
C GLY A 389 -0.69 -27.14 10.31
N GLN A 390 -1.80 -26.44 10.10
CA GLN A 390 -2.68 -26.65 8.96
C GLN A 390 -3.02 -25.29 8.33
N ALA A 391 -2.93 -25.21 7.00
CA ALA A 391 -3.31 -24.01 6.27
C ALA A 391 -4.81 -23.72 6.43
N ASP A 392 -5.16 -22.44 6.50
CA ASP A 392 -6.56 -22.01 6.62
C ASP A 392 -7.36 -22.21 5.31
N PRO A 393 -8.67 -21.90 5.26
CA PRO A 393 -9.45 -22.06 4.04
C PRO A 393 -8.95 -21.24 2.84
N GLN A 394 -8.09 -20.25 3.06
CA GLN A 394 -7.44 -19.45 2.02
C GLN A 394 -6.04 -19.97 1.65
N GLY A 395 -5.58 -21.06 2.28
CA GLY A 395 -4.23 -21.61 2.08
C GLY A 395 -3.15 -20.86 2.86
N LEU A 396 -3.51 -19.96 3.79
CA LEU A 396 -2.53 -19.22 4.57
C LEU A 396 -2.02 -20.05 5.75
N MET A 397 -0.72 -20.03 5.91
CA MET A 397 0.01 -20.65 7.00
C MET A 397 0.16 -19.67 8.16
N THR A 398 -0.31 -20.05 9.35
CA THR A 398 -0.14 -19.25 10.57
C THR A 398 0.48 -20.11 11.68
N ILE A 399 1.58 -19.65 12.27
CA ILE A 399 2.18 -20.23 13.47
C ILE A 399 1.73 -19.40 14.67
N PRO A 400 0.92 -19.94 15.59
CA PRO A 400 0.35 -19.15 16.68
C PRO A 400 1.37 -18.90 17.80
N SER A 401 1.32 -17.70 18.38
CA SER A 401 2.08 -17.30 19.57
C SER A 401 3.59 -17.61 19.51
N LEU A 402 4.20 -17.45 18.33
CA LEU A 402 5.63 -17.66 18.16
C LEU A 402 6.40 -16.60 18.95
N LYS A 403 7.25 -17.07 19.87
CA LYS A 403 8.10 -16.26 20.73
C LYS A 403 9.35 -15.81 19.97
N ILE A 404 9.51 -14.51 19.78
CA ILE A 404 10.58 -13.89 19.00
C ILE A 404 11.42 -13.00 19.93
N THR A 405 12.74 -13.05 19.77
CA THR A 405 13.71 -12.24 20.52
C THR A 405 14.49 -11.34 19.57
N SER A 406 15.43 -10.55 20.10
CA SER A 406 16.35 -9.76 19.29
C SER A 406 17.36 -10.59 18.47
N VAL A 407 17.53 -11.88 18.76
CA VAL A 407 18.46 -12.75 18.02
C VAL A 407 17.78 -13.25 16.74
N PRO A 408 18.31 -12.92 15.54
CA PRO A 408 17.77 -13.43 14.28
C PRO A 408 17.71 -14.95 14.28
N THR A 409 16.50 -15.49 14.11
CA THR A 409 16.23 -16.92 14.12
C THR A 409 15.41 -17.27 12.88
N ILE A 410 15.75 -18.37 12.21
CA ILE A 410 15.06 -18.80 11.00
C ILE A 410 13.82 -19.61 11.38
N LEU A 411 12.66 -19.17 10.90
CA LEU A 411 11.43 -19.96 10.80
C LEU A 411 11.47 -20.70 9.46
N SER A 412 11.70 -22.01 9.50
CA SER A 412 11.63 -22.89 8.32
C SER A 412 10.31 -23.66 8.36
N VAL A 413 9.63 -23.72 7.22
CA VAL A 413 8.37 -24.45 7.04
C VAL A 413 8.47 -25.35 5.81
N VAL A 414 8.05 -26.60 5.98
CA VAL A 414 7.99 -27.64 4.94
C VAL A 414 6.59 -28.25 4.89
N LYS A 415 6.22 -28.84 3.76
CA LYS A 415 4.93 -29.55 3.59
C LYS A 415 4.85 -30.84 4.39
#